data_AF-W1PQC1-F1
#
_entry.id   AF-W1PQC1-F1
#
_cell.length_a   1.000
_cell.length_b   1.000
_cell.length_c   1.000
_cell.angle_alpha   90.00
_cell.angle_beta   90.00
_cell.angle_gamma   90.00
#
_symmetry.space_group_name_H-M   'P 1'
#
loop_
_entity.id
_entity.type
_entity.pdbx_description
1 polymer ?
#
loop_
_entity_poly.entity_id
_entity_poly.type
_entity_poly.pdbx_seq_one_letter_code
_entity_poly.pdbx_strand_id
1 'polypeptide(L)'
;MQKSEDYGFVGECDSCMVEKTWKEDDEEEDEEMTLENEEDEQEFPHAYFFMRYLCPSEECGGSMGPLPPSQGTPSNIMECNVCRKLRREEELNGVEAEDDIVDD
;
A
#
# COMPACT_ATOMS: atom_id res chain seq x y z
N MET A 1 16.61 -20.92 -8.79
CA MET A 1 15.22 -21.25 -8.41
C MET A 1 14.67 -22.28 -9.39
N GLN A 2 14.12 -23.38 -8.89
CA GLN A 2 13.63 -24.57 -9.62
C GLN A 2 12.22 -24.83 -9.08
N LYS A 3 11.11 -25.07 -9.81
CA LYS A 3 10.76 -25.16 -11.23
C LYS A 3 9.25 -24.93 -11.32
N SER A 4 8.78 -23.93 -12.06
CA SER A 4 7.36 -23.81 -12.44
C SER A 4 6.90 -24.98 -13.33
N GLU A 5 7.86 -25.70 -13.91
CA GLU A 5 7.66 -26.91 -14.72
C GLU A 5 7.07 -28.10 -13.93
N ASP A 6 7.15 -28.11 -12.59
CA ASP A 6 6.57 -29.18 -11.74
C ASP A 6 5.05 -29.04 -11.54
N TYR A 7 4.44 -27.90 -11.89
CA TYR A 7 3.00 -27.64 -11.70
C TYR A 7 2.17 -27.63 -13.00
N GLY A 8 2.75 -28.01 -14.15
CA GLY A 8 2.01 -28.22 -15.40
C GLY A 8 1.35 -26.98 -16.00
N PHE A 9 1.73 -25.78 -15.57
CA PHE A 9 1.28 -24.51 -16.14
C PHE A 9 2.47 -23.77 -16.75
N VAL A 10 2.41 -23.54 -18.06
CA VAL A 10 3.39 -22.71 -18.76
C VAL A 10 3.02 -21.25 -18.52
N GLY A 11 3.84 -20.54 -17.73
CA GLY A 11 3.69 -19.12 -17.44
C GLY A 11 4.02 -18.24 -18.65
N GLU A 12 3.10 -18.20 -19.61
CA GLU A 12 3.12 -17.39 -20.83
C GLU A 12 2.21 -16.15 -20.74
N CYS A 13 1.78 -15.74 -19.54
CA CYS A 13 1.03 -14.48 -19.39
C CYS A 13 1.97 -13.27 -19.38
N ASP A 14 1.44 -12.10 -19.75
CA ASP A 14 2.21 -10.85 -19.84
C ASP A 14 2.98 -10.51 -18.56
N SER A 15 2.38 -10.77 -17.38
CA SER A 15 3.03 -10.54 -16.09
C SER A 15 4.27 -11.42 -15.90
N CYS A 16 4.20 -12.70 -16.29
CA CYS A 16 5.35 -13.61 -16.22
C CYS A 16 6.45 -13.24 -17.22
N MET A 17 6.12 -12.53 -18.31
CA MET A 17 7.13 -12.04 -19.25
C MET A 17 7.92 -10.87 -18.66
N VAL A 18 7.25 -9.95 -17.96
CA VAL A 18 7.89 -8.82 -17.28
C VAL A 18 8.87 -9.30 -16.21
N GLU A 19 8.48 -10.28 -15.39
CA GLU A 19 9.34 -10.84 -14.34
C GLU A 19 10.59 -11.55 -14.89
N LYS A 20 10.54 -12.09 -16.12
CA LYS A 20 11.72 -12.71 -16.76
C LYS A 20 12.73 -11.65 -17.16
N THR A 21 12.27 -10.52 -17.70
CA THR A 21 13.12 -9.39 -18.07
C THR A 21 13.90 -8.84 -16.87
N TRP A 22 13.31 -8.86 -15.66
CA TRP A 22 13.97 -8.36 -14.45
C TRP A 22 15.11 -9.26 -13.95
N LYS A 23 15.14 -10.54 -14.34
CA LYS A 23 16.21 -11.48 -13.93
C LYS A 23 17.41 -11.48 -14.86
N GLU A 24 17.27 -10.94 -16.07
CA GLU A 24 18.33 -10.93 -17.08
C GLU A 24 19.17 -9.64 -17.04
N ASP A 25 18.70 -8.60 -16.34
CA ASP A 25 19.34 -7.28 -16.21
C ASP A 25 20.16 -7.11 -14.91
N ASP A 26 20.29 -8.19 -14.11
CA ASP A 26 20.90 -8.18 -12.76
C ASP A 26 22.40 -8.59 -12.79
N GLU A 27 23.07 -8.46 -13.93
CA GLU A 27 24.50 -8.80 -14.09
C GLU A 27 25.47 -7.60 -14.17
N GLU A 28 25.00 -6.34 -14.13
CA GLU A 28 25.92 -5.18 -14.04
C GLU A 28 25.46 -4.12 -13.02
N GLU A 29 26.36 -3.85 -12.06
CA GLU A 29 26.36 -2.77 -11.04
C GLU A 29 25.46 -2.91 -9.79
N ASP A 30 25.87 -3.79 -8.87
CA ASP A 30 25.54 -3.70 -7.44
C ASP A 30 26.34 -2.54 -6.82
N GLU A 31 25.89 -1.29 -7.04
CA GLU A 31 26.33 -0.14 -6.25
C GLU A 31 25.76 -0.28 -4.83
N GLU A 32 26.60 -0.74 -3.92
CA GLU A 32 26.40 -0.79 -2.47
C GLU A 32 25.89 0.56 -1.93
N MET A 33 24.57 0.70 -1.80
CA MET A 33 23.94 1.86 -1.16
C MET A 33 24.16 1.79 0.35
N THR A 34 25.34 2.20 0.81
CA THR A 34 25.61 2.48 2.22
C THR A 34 24.77 3.68 2.66
N LEU A 35 23.61 3.42 3.26
CA LEU A 35 22.82 4.44 3.94
C LEU A 35 23.53 4.80 5.25
N GLU A 36 24.38 5.80 5.20
CA GLU A 36 24.88 6.49 6.39
C GLU A 36 23.70 7.21 7.06
N ASN A 37 23.30 6.65 8.20
CA ASN A 37 22.29 7.15 9.11
C ASN A 37 22.82 8.41 9.81
N GLU A 38 22.32 9.58 9.42
CA GLU A 38 22.39 10.79 10.21
C GLU A 38 21.02 11.48 10.22
N GLU A 39 20.45 11.62 11.43
CA GLU A 39 19.36 12.52 11.82
C GLU A 39 17.92 11.95 11.73
N ASP A 40 17.63 11.13 12.74
CA ASP A 40 16.32 10.89 13.36
C ASP A 40 15.42 12.14 13.40
N GLU A 41 14.12 11.97 13.06
CA GLU A 41 12.92 12.80 13.33
C GLU A 41 11.99 12.99 12.12
N GLN A 42 12.42 12.62 10.90
CA GLN A 42 11.54 12.66 9.70
C GLN A 42 11.15 11.28 9.16
N GLU A 43 11.24 10.25 10.01
CA GLU A 43 10.71 8.93 9.74
C GLU A 43 9.18 8.97 9.70
N PHE A 44 8.66 9.16 8.49
CA PHE A 44 7.30 8.85 8.02
C PHE A 44 6.17 9.89 8.10
N PRO A 45 6.35 11.11 7.55
CA PRO A 45 5.22 11.87 7.01
C PRO A 45 4.38 11.06 6.01
N HIS A 46 5.01 10.12 5.29
CA HIS A 46 4.35 9.27 4.29
C HIS A 46 3.59 8.06 4.86
N ALA A 47 3.86 7.60 6.11
CA ALA A 47 3.12 6.45 6.66
C ALA A 47 1.72 6.82 7.14
N TYR A 48 1.52 8.06 7.62
CA TYR A 48 0.20 8.55 8.01
C TYR A 48 -0.79 8.53 6.84
N PHE A 49 -0.33 8.69 5.60
CA PHE A 49 -1.16 8.58 4.41
C PHE A 49 -1.78 7.19 4.26
N PHE A 50 -1.08 6.12 4.65
CA PHE A 50 -1.61 4.76 4.54
C PHE A 50 -2.65 4.43 5.61
N MET A 51 -2.65 5.13 6.75
CA MET A 51 -3.67 4.93 7.80
C MET A 51 -5.07 5.22 7.30
N ARG A 52 -5.22 6.15 6.34
CA ARG A 52 -6.47 6.37 5.61
C ARG A 52 -6.98 5.07 5.01
N TYR A 53 -6.13 4.19 4.49
CA TYR A 53 -6.56 2.98 3.82
C TYR A 53 -6.59 1.75 4.74
N LEU A 54 -6.42 1.91 6.05
CA LEU A 54 -6.62 0.82 6.99
C LEU A 54 -8.09 0.68 7.36
N CYS A 55 -8.54 -0.57 7.54
CA CYS A 55 -9.86 -0.83 8.07
C CYS A 55 -9.93 -0.31 9.52
N PRO A 56 -10.96 0.47 9.91
CA PRO A 56 -11.09 1.03 11.26
C PRO A 56 -11.19 -0.02 12.37
N SER A 57 -11.48 -1.27 12.01
CA SER A 57 -11.59 -2.37 12.94
C SER A 57 -10.20 -2.96 13.18
N GLU A 58 -9.66 -2.77 14.39
CA GLU A 58 -8.32 -3.27 14.76
C GLU A 58 -8.18 -4.78 14.57
N GLU A 59 -9.23 -5.55 14.86
CA GLU A 59 -9.25 -7.01 14.68
C GLU A 59 -9.33 -7.47 13.20
N CYS A 60 -9.57 -6.56 12.26
CA CYS A 60 -9.76 -6.90 10.85
C CYS A 60 -8.44 -6.95 10.08
N GLY A 61 -7.55 -5.97 10.31
CA GLY A 61 -6.26 -5.84 9.62
C GLY A 61 -6.36 -5.62 8.09
N GLY A 62 -7.57 -5.43 7.55
CA GLY A 62 -7.80 -5.27 6.12
C GLY A 62 -7.47 -3.87 5.58
N SER A 63 -7.27 -3.78 4.27
CA SER A 63 -7.10 -2.51 3.56
C SER A 63 -8.39 -2.10 2.85
N MET A 64 -8.67 -0.80 2.86
CA MET A 64 -9.81 -0.13 2.26
C MET A 64 -9.45 0.33 0.84
N GLY A 65 -10.11 -0.20 -0.18
CA GLY A 65 -9.93 0.22 -1.58
C GLY A 65 -11.14 0.99 -2.11
N PRO A 66 -10.97 2.00 -2.98
CA PRO A 66 -12.11 2.69 -3.58
C PRO A 66 -12.94 1.75 -4.45
N LEU A 67 -14.26 1.94 -4.47
CA LEU A 67 -15.14 1.22 -5.39
C LEU A 67 -14.82 1.58 -6.85
N PRO A 68 -15.08 0.66 -7.79
CA PRO A 68 -14.87 0.94 -9.21
C PRO A 68 -15.61 2.21 -9.63
N PRO A 69 -15.04 3.01 -10.55
CA PRO A 69 -15.65 4.26 -10.97
C PRO A 69 -17.00 4.00 -11.63
N SER A 70 -18.00 4.80 -11.27
CA SER A 70 -19.29 4.82 -11.96
C SER A 70 -19.27 5.98 -12.95
N GLN A 71 -19.43 5.71 -14.24
CA GLN A 71 -19.47 6.77 -15.29
C GLN A 71 -18.20 7.64 -15.37
N GLY A 72 -17.03 7.08 -15.02
CA GLY A 72 -15.75 7.78 -15.12
C GLY A 72 -15.47 8.74 -13.96
N THR A 73 -16.34 8.82 -12.95
CA THR A 73 -16.02 9.52 -11.70
C THR A 73 -15.46 8.53 -10.66
N PRO A 74 -14.37 8.88 -9.96
CA PRO A 74 -13.86 8.04 -8.88
C PRO A 74 -14.88 8.00 -7.73
N SER A 75 -15.00 6.84 -7.09
CA SER A 75 -15.90 6.69 -5.95
C SER A 75 -15.28 7.28 -4.69
N ASN A 76 -16.06 8.08 -3.95
CA ASN A 76 -15.72 8.54 -2.60
C ASN A 76 -16.03 7.49 -1.52
N ILE A 77 -16.39 6.27 -1.91
CA ILE A 77 -16.68 5.14 -1.04
C ILE A 77 -15.55 4.11 -1.18
N MET A 78 -15.01 3.68 -0.05
CA MET A 78 -14.00 2.63 0.04
C MET A 78 -14.59 1.36 0.66
N GLU A 79 -14.15 0.20 0.21
CA GLU A 79 -14.53 -1.14 0.67
C GLU A 79 -13.33 -1.88 1.27
N CYS A 80 -13.50 -2.48 2.45
CA CYS A 80 -12.49 -3.35 3.05
C CYS A 80 -12.40 -4.69 2.29
N ASN A 81 -11.20 -5.10 1.90
CA ASN A 81 -10.97 -6.40 1.26
C ASN A 81 -11.24 -7.61 2.17
N VAL A 82 -11.18 -7.45 3.49
CA VAL A 82 -11.41 -8.53 4.48
C VAL A 82 -12.87 -8.59 4.91
N CYS A 83 -13.37 -7.55 5.59
CA CYS A 83 -14.70 -7.57 6.21
C CYS A 83 -15.80 -6.92 5.36
N ARG A 84 -15.46 -6.37 4.19
CA ARG A 84 -16.41 -5.80 3.21
C ARG A 84 -17.22 -4.62 3.71
N LYS A 85 -16.83 -4.03 4.85
CA LYS A 85 -17.41 -2.77 5.34
C LYS A 85 -17.08 -1.63 4.38
N LEU A 86 -18.05 -0.75 4.18
CA LEU A 86 -17.93 0.46 3.38
C LEU A 86 -17.66 1.66 4.29
N ARG A 87 -16.82 2.59 3.83
CA ARG A 87 -16.55 3.88 4.51
C ARG A 87 -16.46 5.00 3.48
N ARG A 88 -16.97 6.18 3.78
CA ARG A 88 -16.78 7.37 2.94
C ARG A 88 -15.44 8.05 3.22
N GLU A 89 -14.95 8.80 2.25
CA GLU A 89 -13.74 9.60 2.32
C GLU A 89 -13.80 10.72 3.37
N GLU A 90 -14.99 11.29 3.61
CA GLU A 90 -15.22 12.45 4.50
C GLU A 90 -15.09 12.10 5.99
N GLU A 91 -15.33 10.84 6.37
CA GLU A 91 -15.30 10.38 7.76
C GLU A 91 -13.89 10.39 8.39
N LEU A 92 -12.85 10.59 7.57
CA LEU A 92 -11.45 10.64 8.00
C LEU A 92 -10.95 12.06 8.33
N ASN A 93 -11.63 13.09 7.82
CA ASN A 93 -11.18 14.47 7.95
C ASN A 93 -11.62 15.12 9.28
N GLY A 94 -12.31 14.37 10.15
CA GLY A 94 -12.89 14.86 11.40
C GLY A 94 -12.05 14.65 12.67
N VAL A 95 -10.83 14.13 12.55
CA VAL A 95 -9.86 14.09 13.67
C VAL A 95 -8.96 15.31 13.60
N GLU A 96 -9.54 16.49 13.82
CA GLU A 96 -8.75 17.68 14.15
C GLU A 96 -8.20 17.46 15.55
N ALA A 97 -6.88 17.55 15.71
CA ALA A 97 -6.20 17.40 17.00
C ALA A 97 -6.72 18.45 17.99
N GLU A 98 -7.50 18.00 18.98
CA GLU A 98 -7.81 18.78 20.17
C GLU A 98 -6.57 18.81 21.08
N ASP A 99 -5.60 19.65 20.73
CA ASP A 99 -4.55 20.07 21.67
C ASP A 99 -5.16 21.07 22.67
N ASP A 100 -5.74 20.54 23.75
CA ASP A 100 -6.17 21.30 24.92
C ASP A 100 -4.91 21.76 25.70
N ILE A 101 -4.29 22.85 25.25
CA ILE A 101 -3.25 23.56 26.01
C ILE A 101 -3.95 24.28 27.16
N VAL A 102 -4.00 23.62 28.32
CA VAL A 102 -4.27 24.28 29.61
C VAL A 102 -3.06 25.14 30.00
N ASP A 103 -3.16 26.45 29.76
CA ASP A 103 -2.25 27.46 30.32
C ASP A 103 -2.66 27.71 31.78
N ASP A 104 -1.72 27.53 32.72
CA ASP A 104 -1.88 27.62 34.19
C ASP A 104 -2.19 29.04 34.70
#